data_AF-A0A957QB40-F1
#
_entry.id   AF-A0A957QB40-F1
#
_cell.length_a   1.000
_cell.length_b   1.000
_cell.length_c   1.000
_cell.angle_alpha   90.00
_cell.angle_beta   90.00
_cell.angle_gamma   90.00
#
_symmetry.space_group_name_H-M   'P 1'
#
loop_
_entity.id
_entity.type
_entity.pdbx_description
1 polymer ?
#
loop_
_entity_poly.entity_id
_entity_poly.type
_entity_poly.pdbx_seq_one_letter_code
_entity_poly.pdbx_strand_id
1 'polypeptide(L)'
;MTIEAPFRESSVTQTASSVVKTLKRAVPVVELPSAEAPVVYTSAEMNHAVDRACRRIAPLWPLRNFVAVNPFLGLADETFERAAEIMAQRAGAKMTAPRSFYAAAIHSGRITDADLAAALAAPQTVPGAPQDVTALRAFAFADETSLTFETLPTVADIARQRTNQDWGHFVTESISRWAAAYFDQGQAYWKSPWRHLSPYAAWRAEAVLDRAPEIAGVRDFRKIVKSLPESADTLIDSALQRLNIPAAGLDAYLHRLLLTVGGWAGHARYHLWEAELRGQTDTKLSELLAVRLAWEVALLDAFEPEGVAVAWDGRKHALSFAEMGREAEAVLAGELLLQRAFEKSYQRRLIARLAEDRPAADRSALPS
;
A
#
# COMPACT_ATOMS: atom_id res chain seq x y z
N MET A 1 -33.22 75.11 23.49
CA MET A 1 -32.68 76.48 23.50
C MET A 1 -31.17 76.34 23.55
N THR A 2 -30.56 76.75 22.44
CA THR A 2 -29.16 76.70 22.01
C THR A 2 -28.20 77.32 23.02
N ILE A 3 -26.95 76.86 23.06
CA ILE A 3 -25.73 77.68 22.83
C ILE A 3 -24.51 76.75 22.68
N GLU A 4 -23.73 77.03 21.65
CA GLU A 4 -22.56 76.32 21.12
C GLU A 4 -21.23 76.71 21.78
N ALA A 5 -20.31 75.72 21.80
CA ALA A 5 -18.85 75.79 21.49
C ALA A 5 -17.87 76.59 22.40
N PRO A 6 -16.53 76.39 22.28
CA PRO A 6 -15.75 75.36 21.57
C PRO A 6 -14.76 74.59 22.48
N PHE A 7 -14.43 73.35 22.11
CA PHE A 7 -13.39 72.54 22.77
C PHE A 7 -12.06 72.66 22.00
N ARG A 8 -10.97 72.94 22.73
CA ARG A 8 -9.59 73.02 22.22
C ARG A 8 -9.05 71.62 21.89
N GLU A 9 -8.41 71.49 20.73
CA GLU A 9 -7.59 70.35 20.34
C GLU A 9 -6.33 70.26 21.21
N SER A 10 -6.04 69.07 21.75
CA SER A 10 -4.73 68.72 22.27
C SER A 10 -4.49 67.21 22.12
N SER A 11 -3.48 66.87 21.32
CA SER A 11 -2.53 65.77 21.54
C SER A 11 -3.04 64.33 21.59
N VAL A 12 -3.22 63.65 20.45
CA VAL A 12 -2.85 62.23 20.27
C VAL A 12 -2.53 61.92 18.79
N THR A 13 -1.44 62.45 18.26
CA THR A 13 -0.93 62.07 16.93
C THR A 13 0.58 61.89 16.98
N GLN A 14 1.08 61.06 17.89
CA GLN A 14 2.48 60.62 17.81
C GLN A 14 2.77 59.27 18.49
N THR A 15 1.90 58.28 18.35
CA THR A 15 2.23 56.91 18.79
C THR A 15 1.61 55.82 17.91
N ALA A 16 1.59 56.02 16.59
CA ALA A 16 1.11 55.00 15.64
C ALA A 16 2.07 54.76 14.44
N SER A 17 3.22 55.45 14.39
CA SER A 17 4.14 55.39 13.24
C SER A 17 5.42 54.56 13.49
N SER A 18 5.58 53.94 14.67
CA SER A 18 6.79 53.15 15.01
C SER A 18 6.58 51.63 15.04
N VAL A 19 5.35 51.14 14.87
CA VAL A 19 5.04 49.69 14.95
C VAL A 19 4.78 49.05 13.56
N VAL A 20 4.69 49.84 12.49
CA VAL A 20 4.38 49.32 11.13
C VAL A 20 5.63 49.17 10.24
N LYS A 21 6.85 49.44 10.75
CA LYS A 21 8.08 49.47 9.92
C LYS A 21 9.06 48.31 10.08
N THR A 22 8.71 47.28 10.84
CA THR A 22 9.61 46.12 11.00
C THR A 22 8.81 44.83 10.92
N LEU A 23 8.60 44.34 9.69
CA LEU A 23 8.41 42.93 9.30
C LEU A 23 8.08 42.84 7.80
N LYS A 24 8.96 43.39 6.95
CA LYS A 24 9.13 42.88 5.58
C LYS A 24 10.33 41.95 5.59
N ARG A 25 10.18 40.80 6.27
CA ARG A 25 11.06 39.67 5.99
C ARG A 25 10.61 39.18 4.62
N ALA A 26 11.47 39.33 3.62
CA ALA A 26 11.28 38.67 2.33
C ALA A 26 11.04 37.20 2.63
N VAL A 27 9.83 36.71 2.32
CA VAL A 27 9.59 35.28 2.18
C VAL A 27 10.59 34.85 1.11
N PRO A 28 11.54 33.94 1.38
CA PRO A 28 12.38 33.44 0.32
C PRO A 28 11.43 32.85 -0.72
N VAL A 29 11.50 33.37 -1.95
CA VAL A 29 10.97 32.68 -3.10
C VAL A 29 11.71 31.35 -3.09
N VAL A 30 11.08 30.31 -2.57
CA VAL A 30 11.55 28.94 -2.75
C VAL A 30 11.44 28.75 -4.24
N GLU A 31 12.58 28.80 -4.94
CA GLU A 31 12.68 28.32 -6.31
C GLU A 31 12.01 26.95 -6.32
N LEU A 32 10.90 26.84 -7.06
CA LEU A 32 10.28 25.57 -7.37
C LEU A 32 11.42 24.68 -7.89
N PRO A 33 11.71 23.52 -7.28
CA PRO A 33 12.76 22.66 -7.78
C PRO A 33 12.50 22.43 -9.26
N SER A 34 13.51 22.74 -10.07
CA SER A 34 13.47 22.53 -11.51
C SER A 34 13.06 21.08 -11.76
N ALA A 35 12.15 20.84 -12.71
CA ALA A 35 11.68 19.49 -13.04
C ALA A 35 12.86 18.53 -13.13
N GLU A 36 12.89 17.54 -12.23
CA GLU A 36 13.99 16.60 -12.12
C GLU A 36 14.15 15.85 -13.45
N ALA A 37 15.39 15.56 -13.85
CA ALA A 37 15.65 14.87 -15.11
C ALA A 37 14.86 13.54 -15.16
N PRO A 38 14.30 13.18 -16.32
CA PRO A 38 13.54 11.95 -16.45
C PRO A 38 14.42 10.73 -16.15
N VAL A 39 13.93 9.86 -15.28
CA VAL A 39 14.53 8.56 -14.98
C VAL A 39 14.49 7.73 -16.25
N VAL A 40 15.64 7.19 -16.63
CA VAL A 40 15.79 6.31 -17.78
C VAL A 40 15.81 4.87 -17.30
N TYR A 41 14.91 4.06 -17.82
CA TYR A 41 14.88 2.61 -17.59
C TYR A 41 15.22 1.89 -18.88
N THR A 42 15.84 0.73 -18.77
CA THR A 42 15.87 -0.24 -19.87
C THR A 42 14.53 -0.99 -19.92
N SER A 43 14.13 -1.43 -21.11
CA SER A 43 12.94 -2.29 -21.26
C SER A 43 13.04 -3.56 -20.42
N ALA A 44 14.25 -4.10 -20.22
CA ALA A 44 14.48 -5.28 -19.39
C ALA A 44 14.20 -5.02 -17.90
N GLU A 45 14.66 -3.90 -17.34
CA GLU A 45 14.40 -3.54 -15.94
C GLU A 45 12.91 -3.37 -15.66
N MET A 46 12.21 -2.71 -16.58
CA MET A 46 10.78 -2.48 -16.49
C MET A 46 9.99 -3.78 -16.57
N ASN A 47 10.28 -4.63 -17.57
CA ASN A 47 9.63 -5.94 -17.70
C ASN A 47 9.88 -6.82 -16.48
N HIS A 48 11.10 -6.82 -15.92
CA HIS A 48 11.38 -7.54 -14.68
C HIS A 48 10.63 -6.95 -13.48
N ALA A 49 10.47 -5.64 -13.38
CA ALA A 49 9.70 -5.02 -12.30
C ALA A 49 8.21 -5.36 -12.40
N VAL A 50 7.64 -5.37 -13.60
CA VAL A 50 6.26 -5.79 -13.86
C VAL A 50 6.06 -7.25 -13.49
N ASP A 51 6.93 -8.16 -13.96
CA ASP A 51 6.84 -9.59 -13.66
C ASP A 51 6.95 -9.85 -12.15
N ARG A 52 7.93 -9.24 -11.45
CA ARG A 52 8.04 -9.36 -9.99
C ARG A 52 6.80 -8.86 -9.26
N ALA A 53 6.29 -7.68 -9.62
CA ALA A 53 5.08 -7.14 -9.00
C ALA A 53 3.86 -8.05 -9.22
N CYS A 54 3.71 -8.61 -10.42
CA CYS A 54 2.66 -9.55 -10.76
C CYS A 54 2.79 -10.86 -9.95
N ARG A 55 4.00 -11.41 -9.83
CA ARG A 55 4.26 -12.66 -9.10
C ARG A 55 4.08 -12.53 -7.59
N ARG A 56 4.20 -11.32 -7.04
CA ARG A 56 3.92 -11.05 -5.62
C ARG A 56 2.44 -11.14 -5.24
N ILE A 57 1.54 -11.01 -6.21
CA ILE A 57 0.11 -11.18 -5.98
C ILE A 57 -0.19 -12.68 -5.84
N ALA A 58 -0.89 -13.06 -4.77
CA ALA A 58 -1.39 -14.42 -4.60
C ALA A 58 -2.60 -14.67 -5.54
N PRO A 59 -2.66 -15.83 -6.24
CA PRO A 59 -3.81 -16.17 -7.05
C PRO A 59 -5.09 -16.32 -6.20
N LEU A 60 -6.22 -15.84 -6.71
CA LEU A 60 -7.53 -15.96 -6.10
C LEU A 60 -8.47 -16.70 -7.04
N TRP A 61 -8.95 -17.86 -6.62
CA TRP A 61 -9.84 -18.70 -7.41
C TRP A 61 -11.24 -18.11 -7.49
N PRO A 62 -11.94 -18.28 -8.62
CA PRO A 62 -13.35 -17.90 -8.71
C PRO A 62 -14.18 -18.71 -7.71
N LEU A 63 -15.29 -18.13 -7.23
CA LEU A 63 -16.16 -18.74 -6.20
C LEU A 63 -16.60 -20.18 -6.53
N ARG A 64 -16.76 -20.51 -7.82
CA ARG A 64 -17.12 -21.87 -8.28
C ARG A 64 -16.12 -22.95 -7.85
N ASN A 65 -14.83 -22.59 -7.71
CA ASN A 65 -13.73 -23.50 -7.42
C ASN A 65 -12.87 -22.92 -6.29
N PHE A 66 -13.49 -22.43 -5.21
CA PHE A 66 -12.77 -21.74 -4.15
C PHE A 66 -11.69 -22.63 -3.51
N VAL A 67 -10.44 -22.15 -3.52
CA VAL A 67 -9.31 -22.77 -2.84
C VAL A 67 -8.72 -21.74 -1.89
N ALA A 68 -8.57 -22.11 -0.62
CA ALA A 68 -7.88 -21.28 0.36
C ALA A 68 -6.38 -21.27 0.02
N VAL A 69 -5.86 -20.09 -0.33
CA VAL A 69 -4.45 -19.88 -0.62
C VAL A 69 -3.89 -18.86 0.34
N ASN A 70 -2.64 -19.05 0.75
CA ASN A 70 -1.92 -18.09 1.58
C ASN A 70 -1.91 -16.72 0.85
N PRO A 71 -2.51 -15.65 1.41
CA PRO A 71 -2.49 -14.32 0.81
C PRO A 71 -1.08 -13.77 0.57
N PHE A 72 -0.08 -14.32 1.25
CA PHE A 72 1.33 -13.96 1.14
C PHE A 72 2.15 -14.95 0.30
N LEU A 73 1.51 -15.80 -0.51
CA LEU A 73 2.20 -16.80 -1.34
C LEU A 73 3.28 -16.16 -2.23
N GLY A 74 3.03 -14.97 -2.76
CA GLY A 74 4.00 -14.23 -3.58
C GLY A 74 5.15 -13.59 -2.81
N LEU A 75 5.23 -13.80 -1.49
CA LEU A 75 6.32 -13.40 -0.59
C LEU A 75 6.95 -14.63 0.09
N ALA A 76 6.73 -15.84 -0.43
CA ALA A 76 7.21 -17.07 0.19
C ALA A 76 8.75 -17.22 0.16
N ASP A 77 9.43 -16.45 -0.68
CA ASP A 77 10.88 -16.32 -0.75
C ASP A 77 11.45 -15.33 0.29
N GLU A 78 10.60 -14.56 0.95
CA GLU A 78 10.99 -13.60 1.99
C GLU A 78 10.88 -14.22 3.39
N THR A 79 11.62 -13.66 4.36
CA THR A 79 11.37 -13.98 5.78
C THR A 79 10.03 -13.40 6.21
N PHE A 80 9.44 -13.94 7.28
CA PHE A 80 8.15 -13.44 7.79
C PHE A 80 8.24 -11.96 8.19
N GLU A 81 9.34 -11.55 8.81
CA GLU A 81 9.59 -10.16 9.21
C GLU A 81 9.67 -9.25 7.98
N ARG A 82 10.39 -9.68 6.93
CA ARG A 82 10.53 -8.90 5.71
C ARG A 82 9.21 -8.81 4.94
N ALA A 83 8.44 -9.89 4.88
CA ALA A 83 7.11 -9.89 4.32
C ALA A 83 6.18 -8.92 5.09
N ALA A 84 6.26 -8.90 6.43
CA ALA A 84 5.49 -7.99 7.27
C ALA A 84 5.84 -6.51 7.02
N GLU A 85 7.13 -6.18 6.90
CA GLU A 85 7.57 -4.84 6.49
C GLU A 85 7.01 -4.45 5.11
N ILE A 86 7.16 -5.34 4.12
CA ILE A 86 6.67 -5.11 2.75
C ILE A 86 5.15 -4.85 2.76
N MET A 87 4.38 -5.67 3.48
CA MET A 87 2.92 -5.54 3.52
C MET A 87 2.44 -4.33 4.32
N ALA A 88 3.16 -3.97 5.40
CA ALA A 88 2.90 -2.74 6.13
C ALA A 88 3.11 -1.51 5.23
N GLN A 89 4.22 -1.45 4.50
CA GLN A 89 4.54 -0.32 3.62
C GLN A 89 3.69 -0.27 2.34
N ARG A 90 3.32 -1.41 1.76
CA ARG A 90 2.63 -1.45 0.47
C ARG A 90 1.11 -1.62 0.57
N ALA A 91 0.58 -2.19 1.65
CA ALA A 91 -0.86 -2.37 1.86
C ALA A 91 -1.39 -1.74 3.14
N GLY A 92 -0.53 -1.26 4.04
CA GLY A 92 -0.95 -0.84 5.37
C GLY A 92 -1.40 -2.04 6.22
N ALA A 93 -1.02 -3.25 5.81
CA ALA A 93 -1.56 -4.48 6.38
C ALA A 93 -0.69 -4.98 7.54
N LYS A 94 -1.34 -5.45 8.60
CA LYS A 94 -0.71 -6.19 9.69
C LYS A 94 -0.69 -7.68 9.35
N MET A 95 0.47 -8.32 9.50
CA MET A 95 0.63 -9.77 9.34
C MET A 95 0.54 -10.54 10.67
N THR A 96 0.35 -9.83 11.78
CA THR A 96 0.23 -10.35 13.13
C THR A 96 -1.20 -10.13 13.66
N ALA A 97 -1.56 -10.84 14.72
CA ALA A 97 -2.81 -10.58 15.42
C ALA A 97 -2.77 -9.22 16.16
N PRO A 98 -3.92 -8.61 16.48
CA PRO A 98 -3.96 -7.40 17.31
C PRO A 98 -3.26 -7.60 18.67
N ARG A 99 -2.72 -6.54 19.28
CA ARG A 99 -1.95 -6.66 20.54
C ARG A 99 -2.78 -7.25 21.69
N SER A 100 -4.09 -6.96 21.69
CA SER A 100 -5.05 -7.53 22.63
C SER A 100 -5.13 -9.06 22.62
N PHE A 101 -4.90 -9.70 21.47
CA PHE A 101 -4.83 -11.15 21.36
C PHE A 101 -3.65 -11.71 22.15
N TYR A 102 -2.47 -11.13 22.00
CA TYR A 102 -1.27 -11.55 22.72
C TYR A 102 -1.37 -11.20 24.21
N ALA A 103 -1.92 -10.04 24.56
CA ALA A 103 -2.19 -9.66 25.95
C ALA A 103 -3.07 -10.69 26.67
N ALA A 104 -4.15 -11.15 26.03
CA ALA A 104 -5.02 -12.20 26.56
C ALA A 104 -4.28 -13.56 26.69
N ALA A 105 -3.41 -13.89 25.73
CA ALA A 105 -2.59 -15.09 25.78
C ALA A 105 -1.55 -15.03 26.92
N ILE A 106 -0.97 -13.86 27.21
CA ILE A 106 -0.08 -13.65 28.35
C ILE A 106 -0.87 -13.72 29.66
N HIS A 107 -2.01 -13.04 29.74
CA HIS A 107 -2.84 -13.02 30.95
C HIS A 107 -3.35 -14.41 31.33
N SER A 108 -3.75 -15.23 30.36
CA SER A 108 -4.19 -16.62 30.58
C SER A 108 -3.05 -17.61 30.87
N GLY A 109 -1.79 -17.16 30.89
CA GLY A 109 -0.62 -18.03 31.06
C GLY A 109 -0.31 -18.93 29.86
N ARG A 110 -1.00 -18.71 28.72
CA ARG A 110 -0.71 -19.43 27.48
C ARG A 110 0.70 -19.09 26.98
N ILE A 111 1.01 -17.78 26.94
CA ILE A 111 2.37 -17.26 26.75
C ILE A 111 2.96 -17.01 28.14
N THR A 112 4.13 -17.59 28.41
CA THR A 112 4.87 -17.44 29.66
C THR A 112 6.04 -16.47 29.49
N ASP A 113 6.61 -15.99 30.60
CA ASP A 113 7.81 -15.13 30.56
C ASP A 113 9.01 -15.83 29.92
N ALA A 114 9.10 -17.16 30.04
CA ALA A 114 10.11 -17.96 29.34
C ALA A 114 9.92 -17.95 27.82
N ASP A 115 8.66 -17.94 27.34
CA ASP A 115 8.37 -17.84 25.90
C ASP A 115 8.72 -16.44 25.36
N LEU A 116 8.48 -15.38 26.15
CA LEU A 116 8.88 -14.00 25.85
C LEU A 116 10.41 -13.86 25.80
N ALA A 117 11.12 -14.41 26.79
CA ALA A 117 12.58 -14.41 26.83
C ALA A 117 13.18 -15.18 25.64
N ALA A 118 12.57 -16.32 25.27
CA ALA A 118 13.00 -17.10 24.10
C ALA A 118 12.79 -16.35 22.78
N ALA A 119 11.76 -15.51 22.66
CA ALA A 119 11.55 -14.66 21.49
C ALA A 119 12.61 -13.55 21.38
N LEU A 120 12.97 -12.94 22.51
CA LEU A 120 14.00 -11.88 22.62
C LEU A 120 15.43 -12.40 22.38
N ALA A 121 15.70 -13.67 22.68
CA ALA A 121 17.01 -14.28 22.44
C ALA A 121 17.32 -14.51 20.96
N ALA A 122 16.30 -14.57 20.09
CA ALA A 122 16.49 -14.72 18.66
C ALA A 122 16.86 -13.39 18.00
N PRO A 123 17.68 -13.38 16.92
CA PRO A 123 18.04 -12.14 16.23
C PRO A 123 16.82 -11.30 15.84
N GLN A 124 16.92 -9.99 16.08
CA GLN A 124 15.95 -9.00 15.62
C GLN A 124 16.42 -8.40 14.30
N THR A 125 15.54 -8.39 13.30
CA THR A 125 15.80 -7.79 11.99
C THR A 125 15.24 -6.38 11.89
N VAL A 126 14.23 -6.06 12.70
CA VAL A 126 13.55 -4.75 12.71
C VAL A 126 14.07 -3.91 13.89
N PRO A 127 14.49 -2.65 13.66
CA PRO A 127 14.92 -1.74 14.73
C PRO A 127 13.81 -1.40 15.72
N GLY A 128 14.20 -0.93 16.92
CA GLY A 128 13.26 -0.36 17.90
C GLY A 128 12.46 -1.37 18.73
N ALA A 129 12.79 -2.66 18.65
CA ALA A 129 12.12 -3.70 19.43
C ALA A 129 12.26 -3.51 20.96
N PRO A 130 11.27 -3.93 21.77
CA PRO A 130 11.44 -4.07 23.21
C PRO A 130 12.68 -4.91 23.57
N GLN A 131 13.43 -4.50 24.60
CA GLN A 131 14.75 -5.06 24.92
C GLN A 131 14.71 -6.15 26.01
N ASP A 132 13.62 -6.25 26.77
CA ASP A 132 13.46 -7.22 27.83
C ASP A 132 12.00 -7.69 27.97
N VAL A 133 11.80 -8.72 28.80
CA VAL A 133 10.48 -9.34 29.02
C VAL A 133 9.48 -8.35 29.62
N THR A 134 9.93 -7.46 30.50
CA THR A 134 9.07 -6.47 31.15
C THR A 134 8.56 -5.46 30.13
N ALA A 135 9.44 -4.95 29.27
CA ALA A 135 9.12 -4.03 28.18
C ALA A 135 8.21 -4.67 27.14
N LEU A 136 8.48 -5.93 26.74
CA LEU A 136 7.63 -6.65 25.78
C LEU A 136 6.24 -6.94 26.35
N ARG A 137 6.16 -7.28 27.63
CA ARG A 137 4.89 -7.44 28.35
C ARG A 137 4.14 -6.11 28.40
N ALA A 138 4.80 -5.03 28.83
CA ALA A 138 4.18 -3.70 28.86
C ALA A 138 3.67 -3.28 27.47
N PHE A 139 4.44 -3.55 26.41
CA PHE A 139 4.04 -3.31 25.03
C PHE A 139 2.77 -4.08 24.62
N ALA A 140 2.63 -5.34 25.04
CA ALA A 140 1.43 -6.14 24.77
C ALA A 140 0.16 -5.57 25.43
N PHE A 141 0.29 -5.04 26.65
CA PHE A 141 -0.84 -4.49 27.42
C PHE A 141 -1.09 -3.00 27.19
N ALA A 142 -0.15 -2.29 26.54
CA ALA A 142 -0.34 -0.90 26.21
C ALA A 142 -1.48 -0.74 25.19
N ASP A 143 -2.24 0.35 25.33
CA ASP A 143 -3.35 0.64 24.43
C ASP A 143 -2.90 0.62 22.97
N GLU A 144 -3.69 -0.05 22.14
CA GLU A 144 -3.50 -0.04 20.71
C GLU A 144 -4.02 1.28 20.15
N THR A 145 -3.19 2.32 20.19
CA THR A 145 -3.33 3.39 19.20
C THR A 145 -3.20 2.70 17.85
N SER A 146 -4.27 2.72 17.06
CA SER A 146 -4.31 2.10 15.74
C SER A 146 -3.37 2.88 14.82
N LEU A 147 -2.08 2.62 14.95
CA LEU A 147 -1.08 3.08 13.99
C LEU A 147 -1.41 2.37 12.70
N THR A 148 -2.00 3.14 11.79
CA THR A 148 -2.07 2.79 10.38
C THR A 148 -0.67 3.01 9.85
N PHE A 149 -0.02 1.95 9.37
CA PHE A 149 1.26 2.09 8.69
C PHE A 149 1.07 3.05 7.52
N GLU A 150 1.92 4.09 7.46
CA GLU A 150 1.91 4.97 6.29
C GLU A 150 2.33 4.16 5.08
N THR A 151 1.42 4.03 4.12
CA THR A 151 1.70 3.30 2.89
C THR A 151 2.53 4.16 1.95
N LEU A 152 3.33 3.50 1.11
CA LEU A 152 4.00 4.15 -0.01
C LEU A 152 2.99 4.96 -0.85
N PRO A 153 3.36 6.19 -1.25
CA PRO A 153 2.44 7.10 -1.89
C PRO A 153 2.08 6.63 -3.30
N THR A 154 0.82 6.84 -3.67
CA THR A 154 0.35 6.82 -5.05
C THR A 154 -0.05 8.23 -5.49
N VAL A 155 -0.16 8.48 -6.79
CA VAL A 155 -0.71 9.74 -7.32
C VAL A 155 -2.14 9.93 -6.82
N ALA A 156 -2.94 8.85 -6.71
CA ALA A 156 -4.26 8.93 -6.12
C ALA A 156 -4.24 9.40 -4.65
N ASP A 157 -3.27 8.96 -3.85
CA ASP A 157 -3.09 9.42 -2.46
C ASP A 157 -2.71 10.91 -2.42
N ILE A 158 -1.83 11.36 -3.32
CA ILE A 158 -1.44 12.77 -3.43
C ILE A 158 -2.62 13.63 -3.92
N ALA A 159 -3.37 13.16 -4.91
CA ALA A 159 -4.57 13.84 -5.40
C ALA A 159 -5.59 14.01 -4.27
N ARG A 160 -5.77 12.98 -3.43
CA ARG A 160 -6.64 13.07 -2.26
C ARG A 160 -6.24 14.20 -1.32
N GLN A 161 -4.94 14.35 -1.05
CA GLN A 161 -4.44 15.43 -0.20
C GLN A 161 -4.65 16.81 -0.80
N ARG A 162 -4.60 16.94 -2.14
CA ARG A 162 -4.76 18.23 -2.85
C ARG A 162 -6.20 18.64 -3.07
N THR A 163 -7.10 17.69 -3.31
CA THR A 163 -8.51 17.97 -3.64
C THR A 163 -9.47 17.65 -2.51
N ASN A 164 -9.00 17.03 -1.42
CA ASN A 164 -9.80 16.56 -0.29
C ASN A 164 -10.90 15.54 -0.69
N GLN A 165 -10.64 14.73 -1.72
CA GLN A 165 -11.54 13.69 -2.21
C GLN A 165 -10.82 12.34 -2.30
N ASP A 166 -11.49 11.24 -1.92
CA ASP A 166 -10.85 9.92 -1.90
C ASP A 166 -10.72 9.30 -3.29
N TRP A 167 -9.72 9.78 -4.05
CA TRP A 167 -9.42 9.26 -5.39
C TRP A 167 -8.95 7.81 -5.39
N GLY A 168 -8.27 7.37 -4.32
CA GLY A 168 -7.88 5.96 -4.18
C GLY A 168 -9.10 5.04 -4.19
N HIS A 169 -10.10 5.35 -3.37
CA HIS A 169 -11.37 4.62 -3.36
C HIS A 169 -12.12 4.74 -4.71
N PHE A 170 -12.20 5.96 -5.28
CA PHE A 170 -12.88 6.19 -6.55
C PHE A 170 -12.29 5.37 -7.70
N VAL A 171 -10.96 5.30 -7.81
CA VAL A 171 -10.25 4.50 -8.82
C VAL A 171 -10.52 3.02 -8.60
N THR A 172 -10.40 2.53 -7.36
CA THR A 172 -10.66 1.13 -7.02
C THR A 172 -12.08 0.70 -7.38
N GLU A 173 -13.08 1.53 -7.07
CA GLU A 173 -14.48 1.27 -7.41
C GLU A 173 -14.73 1.30 -8.92
N SER A 174 -14.10 2.24 -9.63
CA SER A 174 -14.24 2.36 -11.09
C SER A 174 -13.62 1.15 -11.80
N ILE A 175 -12.43 0.73 -11.39
CA ILE A 175 -11.79 -0.49 -11.89
C ILE A 175 -12.64 -1.71 -11.53
N SER A 176 -13.16 -1.78 -10.30
CA SER A 176 -13.93 -2.93 -9.83
C SER A 176 -15.25 -3.10 -10.58
N ARG A 177 -15.96 -2.00 -10.85
CA ARG A 177 -17.20 -2.03 -11.64
C ARG A 177 -16.94 -2.53 -13.06
N TRP A 178 -15.90 -2.00 -13.70
CA TRP A 178 -15.50 -2.44 -15.03
C TRP A 178 -15.06 -3.91 -15.04
N ALA A 179 -14.19 -4.31 -14.10
CA ALA A 179 -13.66 -5.66 -14.01
C ALA A 179 -14.77 -6.68 -13.73
N ALA A 180 -15.78 -6.33 -12.93
CA ALA A 180 -16.95 -7.16 -12.71
C ALA A 180 -17.72 -7.44 -14.01
N ALA A 181 -17.90 -6.44 -14.87
CA ALA A 181 -18.56 -6.60 -16.17
C ALA A 181 -17.68 -7.36 -17.19
N TYR A 182 -16.37 -7.12 -17.17
CA TYR A 182 -15.42 -7.73 -18.11
C TYR A 182 -15.18 -9.23 -17.81
N PHE A 183 -14.89 -9.56 -16.55
CA PHE A 183 -14.64 -10.93 -16.11
C PHE A 183 -15.93 -11.74 -15.89
N ASP A 184 -17.12 -11.13 -15.98
CA ASP A 184 -18.38 -11.85 -15.88
C ASP A 184 -18.42 -13.02 -16.88
N GLN A 185 -18.80 -14.20 -16.40
CA GLN A 185 -18.87 -15.43 -17.19
C GLN A 185 -20.31 -15.76 -17.59
N GLY A 186 -21.13 -14.73 -17.82
CA GLY A 186 -22.51 -14.86 -18.28
C GLY A 186 -23.56 -14.87 -17.16
N GLN A 187 -23.25 -14.28 -16.00
CA GLN A 187 -24.26 -14.00 -14.97
C GLN A 187 -25.11 -12.80 -15.36
N ALA A 188 -24.50 -11.79 -15.99
CA ALA A 188 -25.21 -10.62 -16.47
C ALA A 188 -25.87 -10.89 -17.83
N TYR A 189 -27.10 -10.39 -18.00
CA TYR A 189 -27.81 -10.44 -19.29
C TYR A 189 -27.11 -9.56 -20.34
N TRP A 190 -26.52 -8.46 -19.90
CA TRP A 190 -25.77 -7.51 -20.73
C TRP A 190 -24.27 -7.79 -20.62
N LYS A 191 -23.68 -8.28 -21.71
CA LYS A 191 -22.25 -8.55 -21.79
C LYS A 191 -21.49 -7.29 -22.24
N SER A 192 -20.27 -7.11 -21.74
CA SER A 192 -19.38 -6.06 -22.25
C SER A 192 -19.15 -6.25 -23.76
N PRO A 193 -19.40 -5.21 -24.59
CA PRO A 193 -19.16 -5.27 -26.05
C PRO A 193 -17.69 -5.56 -26.41
N TRP A 194 -16.77 -5.23 -25.51
CA TRP A 194 -15.32 -5.32 -25.72
C TRP A 194 -14.68 -6.53 -25.05
N ARG A 195 -15.45 -7.51 -24.59
CA ARG A 195 -14.95 -8.72 -23.90
C ARG A 195 -13.99 -9.57 -24.74
N HIS A 196 -13.95 -9.37 -26.05
CA HIS A 196 -13.04 -10.04 -26.97
C HIS A 196 -11.64 -9.38 -27.03
N LEU A 197 -11.50 -8.17 -26.50
CA LEU A 197 -10.21 -7.46 -26.41
C LEU A 197 -9.46 -7.89 -25.14
N SER A 198 -8.18 -7.52 -25.05
CA SER A 198 -7.41 -7.66 -23.81
C SER A 198 -7.98 -6.73 -22.72
N PRO A 199 -7.69 -6.98 -21.43
CA PRO A 199 -8.25 -6.17 -20.34
C PRO A 199 -7.98 -4.67 -20.49
N TYR A 200 -6.77 -4.25 -20.83
CA TYR A 200 -6.48 -2.82 -20.99
C TYR A 200 -7.22 -2.22 -22.20
N ALA A 201 -7.19 -2.91 -23.34
CA ALA A 201 -7.85 -2.43 -24.56
C ALA A 201 -9.38 -2.33 -24.38
N ALA A 202 -9.98 -3.30 -23.69
CA ALA A 202 -11.40 -3.29 -23.34
C ALA A 202 -11.75 -2.15 -22.36
N TRP A 203 -10.94 -1.96 -21.32
CA TRP A 203 -11.11 -0.85 -20.39
C TRP A 203 -11.00 0.50 -21.08
N ARG A 204 -9.97 0.70 -21.90
CA ARG A 204 -9.74 1.96 -22.63
C ARG A 204 -10.90 2.29 -23.57
N ALA A 205 -11.44 1.29 -24.28
CA ALA A 205 -12.58 1.49 -25.17
C ALA A 205 -13.85 1.97 -24.43
N GLU A 206 -14.08 1.46 -23.21
CA GLU A 206 -15.18 1.88 -22.35
C GLU A 206 -14.91 3.24 -21.68
N ALA A 207 -13.70 3.43 -21.15
CA ALA A 207 -13.30 4.61 -20.40
C ALA A 207 -13.30 5.91 -21.23
N VAL A 208 -13.09 5.84 -22.55
CA VAL A 208 -13.25 7.00 -23.46
C VAL A 208 -14.71 7.46 -23.57
N LEU A 209 -15.67 6.61 -23.22
CA LEU A 209 -17.11 6.91 -23.25
C LEU A 209 -17.66 7.28 -21.88
N ASP A 210 -17.02 6.83 -20.80
CA ASP A 210 -17.49 7.02 -19.43
C ASP A 210 -17.34 8.48 -18.95
N ARG A 211 -18.47 9.09 -18.59
CA ARG A 211 -18.54 10.46 -18.04
C ARG A 211 -18.42 10.51 -16.53
N ALA A 212 -18.54 9.38 -15.83
CA ALA A 212 -18.53 9.36 -14.36
C ALA A 212 -17.27 10.04 -13.76
N PRO A 213 -16.06 9.86 -14.32
CA PRO A 213 -14.85 10.51 -13.76
C PRO A 213 -14.89 12.03 -13.92
N GLU A 214 -15.36 12.54 -15.05
CA GLU A 214 -15.50 13.99 -15.30
C GLU A 214 -16.56 14.60 -14.39
N ILE A 215 -17.69 13.92 -14.18
CA ILE A 215 -18.73 14.32 -13.23
C ILE A 215 -18.18 14.36 -11.80
N ALA A 216 -17.31 13.39 -11.45
CA ALA A 216 -16.69 13.32 -10.14
C ALA A 216 -15.58 14.36 -9.92
N GLY A 217 -15.09 15.03 -10.99
CA GLY A 217 -14.09 16.10 -10.92
C GLY A 217 -12.77 15.84 -11.65
N VAL A 218 -12.57 14.67 -12.26
CA VAL A 218 -11.37 14.37 -13.07
C VAL A 218 -11.52 15.04 -14.44
N ARG A 219 -11.06 16.28 -14.54
CA ARG A 219 -11.22 17.11 -15.75
C ARG A 219 -10.55 16.46 -16.96
N ASP A 220 -11.21 16.56 -18.11
CA ASP A 220 -10.74 16.02 -19.39
C ASP A 220 -10.40 14.51 -19.38
N PHE A 221 -10.91 13.73 -18.42
CA PHE A 221 -10.57 12.31 -18.28
C PHE A 221 -10.70 11.53 -19.60
N ARG A 222 -11.83 11.66 -20.31
CA ARG A 222 -12.04 10.93 -21.57
C ARG A 222 -11.04 11.35 -22.65
N LYS A 223 -10.64 12.63 -22.66
CA LYS A 223 -9.63 13.15 -23.59
C LYS A 223 -8.24 12.60 -23.24
N ILE A 224 -7.88 12.57 -21.95
CA ILE A 224 -6.63 12.00 -21.47
C ILE A 224 -6.55 10.51 -21.84
N VAL A 225 -7.57 9.71 -21.49
CA VAL A 225 -7.63 8.28 -21.84
C VAL A 225 -7.52 8.05 -23.34
N LYS A 226 -8.17 8.90 -24.15
CA LYS A 226 -8.08 8.82 -25.63
C LYS A 226 -6.65 9.06 -26.14
N SER A 227 -5.86 9.89 -25.47
CA SER A 227 -4.44 10.11 -25.82
C SER A 227 -3.49 9.03 -25.31
N LEU A 228 -3.92 8.15 -24.40
CA LEU A 228 -3.09 7.05 -23.93
C LEU A 228 -2.83 6.03 -25.06
N PRO A 229 -1.67 5.33 -25.02
CA PRO A 229 -1.34 4.26 -25.97
C PRO A 229 -2.41 3.19 -26.09
N GLU A 230 -2.43 2.47 -27.22
CA GLU A 230 -3.45 1.43 -27.46
C GLU A 230 -3.10 0.08 -26.84
N SER A 231 -1.81 -0.23 -26.66
CA SER A 231 -1.33 -1.47 -26.04
C SER A 231 -0.96 -1.27 -24.57
N ALA A 232 -1.15 -2.31 -23.76
CA ALA A 232 -0.81 -2.29 -22.34
C ALA A 232 0.68 -2.05 -22.11
N ASP A 233 1.56 -2.73 -22.85
CA ASP A 233 3.02 -2.61 -22.71
C ASP A 233 3.48 -1.16 -22.96
N THR A 234 3.05 -0.55 -24.06
CA THR A 234 3.40 0.85 -24.36
C THR A 234 2.79 1.83 -23.36
N LEU A 235 1.60 1.54 -22.82
CA LEU A 235 1.07 2.32 -21.72
C LEU A 235 1.97 2.21 -20.48
N ILE A 236 2.33 1.01 -20.03
CA ILE A 236 3.17 0.81 -18.84
C ILE A 236 4.47 1.60 -18.99
N ASP A 237 5.12 1.49 -20.15
CA ASP A 237 6.35 2.20 -20.48
C ASP A 237 6.20 3.72 -20.37
N SER A 238 5.22 4.27 -21.08
CA SER A 238 4.98 5.72 -21.10
C SER A 238 4.48 6.25 -19.75
N ALA A 239 3.71 5.46 -18.99
CA ALA A 239 3.22 5.84 -17.67
C ALA A 239 4.36 5.90 -16.65
N LEU A 240 5.26 4.92 -16.64
CA LEU A 240 6.41 4.93 -15.73
C LEU A 240 7.40 6.07 -16.03
N GLN A 241 7.54 6.45 -17.30
CA GLN A 241 8.27 7.65 -17.69
C GLN A 241 7.55 8.94 -17.27
N ARG A 242 6.23 9.03 -17.50
CA ARG A 242 5.41 10.19 -17.13
C ARG A 242 5.38 10.43 -15.62
N LEU A 243 5.29 9.37 -14.84
CA LEU A 243 5.31 9.39 -13.38
C LEU A 243 6.72 9.58 -12.80
N ASN A 244 7.76 9.43 -13.63
CA ASN A 244 9.16 9.61 -13.28
C ASN A 244 9.59 8.80 -12.02
N ILE A 245 9.14 7.55 -11.93
CA ILE A 245 9.38 6.67 -10.77
C ILE A 245 10.89 6.41 -10.59
N PRO A 246 11.45 6.50 -9.38
CA PRO A 246 12.83 6.05 -9.18
C PRO A 246 13.01 4.57 -9.51
N ALA A 247 14.07 4.19 -10.23
CA ALA A 247 14.31 2.80 -10.66
C ALA A 247 14.29 1.78 -9.50
N ALA A 248 14.85 2.17 -8.34
CA ALA A 248 14.83 1.36 -7.12
C ALA A 248 13.42 1.14 -6.54
N GLY A 249 12.49 2.05 -6.81
CA GLY A 249 11.11 2.03 -6.31
C GLY A 249 10.08 1.40 -7.25
N LEU A 250 10.46 1.02 -8.48
CA LEU A 250 9.55 0.47 -9.49
C LEU A 250 8.74 -0.72 -8.95
N ASP A 251 9.45 -1.72 -8.44
CA ASP A 251 8.86 -2.94 -7.91
C ASP A 251 7.88 -2.66 -6.76
N ALA A 252 8.26 -1.75 -5.87
CA ALA A 252 7.46 -1.37 -4.72
C ALA A 252 6.17 -0.67 -5.14
N TYR A 253 6.29 0.26 -6.08
CA TYR A 253 5.18 1.04 -6.61
C TYR A 253 4.19 0.17 -7.41
N LEU A 254 4.66 -0.65 -8.34
CA LEU A 254 3.80 -1.52 -9.13
C LEU A 254 3.04 -2.53 -8.25
N HIS A 255 3.72 -3.12 -7.26
CA HIS A 255 3.07 -4.02 -6.30
C HIS A 255 2.02 -3.27 -5.44
N ARG A 256 2.36 -2.05 -4.94
CA ARG A 256 1.43 -1.16 -4.21
C ARG A 256 0.16 -0.89 -5.03
N LEU A 257 0.30 -0.59 -6.31
CA LEU A 257 -0.84 -0.36 -7.21
C LEU A 257 -1.72 -1.60 -7.35
N LEU A 258 -1.14 -2.78 -7.55
CA LEU A 258 -1.92 -4.04 -7.64
C LEU A 258 -2.65 -4.37 -6.33
N LEU A 259 -2.04 -4.08 -5.17
CA LEU A 259 -2.66 -4.29 -3.87
C LEU A 259 -3.91 -3.43 -3.65
N THR A 260 -4.00 -2.24 -4.26
CA THR A 260 -5.23 -1.41 -4.20
C THR A 260 -6.44 -2.05 -4.89
N VAL A 261 -6.20 -2.96 -5.83
CA VAL A 261 -7.22 -3.72 -6.55
C VAL A 261 -7.06 -5.23 -6.30
N GLY A 262 -6.60 -5.59 -5.09
CA GLY A 262 -6.08 -6.92 -4.74
C GLY A 262 -7.00 -8.09 -5.08
N GLY A 263 -8.33 -7.93 -4.97
CA GLY A 263 -9.28 -8.97 -5.38
C GLY A 263 -9.23 -9.27 -6.88
N TRP A 264 -9.26 -8.23 -7.72
CA TRP A 264 -9.16 -8.37 -9.17
C TRP A 264 -7.76 -8.74 -9.63
N ALA A 265 -6.72 -8.24 -8.96
CA ALA A 265 -5.35 -8.65 -9.19
C ALA A 265 -5.16 -10.15 -8.89
N GLY A 266 -5.72 -10.65 -7.79
CA GLY A 266 -5.71 -12.08 -7.45
C GLY A 266 -6.47 -12.93 -8.48
N HIS A 267 -7.63 -12.47 -8.94
CA HIS A 267 -8.38 -13.16 -10.00
C HIS A 267 -7.60 -13.17 -11.33
N ALA A 268 -6.96 -12.07 -11.71
CA ALA A 268 -6.10 -12.01 -12.89
C ALA A 268 -4.85 -12.90 -12.74
N ARG A 269 -4.25 -12.95 -11.54
CA ARG A 269 -3.13 -13.86 -11.21
C ARG A 269 -3.52 -15.32 -11.34
N TYR A 270 -4.75 -15.67 -10.98
CA TYR A 270 -5.28 -17.03 -11.13
C TYR A 270 -5.26 -17.49 -12.60
N HIS A 271 -5.58 -16.61 -13.56
CA HIS A 271 -5.47 -16.94 -14.99
C HIS A 271 -4.03 -17.22 -15.43
N LEU A 272 -3.06 -16.41 -14.96
CA LEU A 272 -1.64 -16.67 -15.21
C LEU A 272 -1.21 -18.00 -14.58
N TRP A 273 -1.63 -18.29 -13.35
CA TRP A 273 -1.32 -19.56 -12.69
C TRP A 273 -1.83 -20.75 -13.48
N GLU A 274 -3.09 -20.70 -13.94
CA GLU A 274 -3.68 -21.72 -14.79
C GLU A 274 -2.94 -21.90 -16.13
N ALA A 275 -2.47 -20.82 -16.74
CA ALA A 275 -1.69 -20.88 -17.96
C ALA A 275 -0.31 -21.53 -17.72
N GLU A 276 0.38 -21.14 -16.63
CA GLU A 276 1.68 -21.69 -16.23
C GLU A 276 1.62 -23.22 -16.06
N LEU A 277 0.54 -23.74 -15.44
CA LEU A 277 0.32 -25.19 -15.29
C LEU A 277 0.21 -25.95 -16.62
N ARG A 278 -0.12 -25.25 -17.72
CA ARG A 278 -0.22 -25.82 -19.08
C ARG A 278 1.00 -25.48 -19.94
N GLY A 279 2.06 -24.90 -19.35
CA GLY A 279 3.24 -24.43 -20.08
C GLY A 279 2.96 -23.19 -20.96
N GLN A 280 1.92 -22.43 -20.64
CA GLN A 280 1.49 -21.22 -21.34
C GLN A 280 1.71 -19.98 -20.45
N THR A 281 1.42 -18.79 -21.00
CA THR A 281 1.42 -17.52 -20.27
C THR A 281 0.10 -16.78 -20.46
N ASP A 282 -0.25 -15.88 -19.55
CA ASP A 282 -1.43 -15.02 -19.63
C ASP A 282 -1.08 -13.59 -19.17
N THR A 283 -1.55 -12.58 -19.91
CA THR A 283 -1.20 -11.18 -19.69
C THR A 283 -2.24 -10.40 -18.87
N LYS A 284 -3.32 -11.04 -18.39
CA LYS A 284 -4.44 -10.30 -17.76
C LYS A 284 -4.02 -9.47 -16.56
N LEU A 285 -3.03 -9.93 -15.79
CA LEU A 285 -2.55 -9.22 -14.62
C LEU A 285 -1.71 -7.98 -14.99
N SER A 286 -0.81 -8.09 -15.97
CA SER A 286 -0.06 -6.93 -16.46
C SER A 286 -0.97 -5.93 -17.19
N GLU A 287 -1.99 -6.41 -17.88
CA GLU A 287 -3.02 -5.56 -18.51
C GLU A 287 -3.88 -4.83 -17.46
N LEU A 288 -4.23 -5.49 -16.34
CA LEU A 288 -4.90 -4.83 -15.21
C LEU A 288 -3.99 -3.80 -14.54
N LEU A 289 -2.69 -4.08 -14.42
CA LEU A 289 -1.71 -3.11 -13.95
C LEU A 289 -1.66 -1.89 -14.87
N ALA A 290 -1.71 -2.09 -16.19
CA ALA A 290 -1.80 -1.00 -17.16
C ALA A 290 -3.05 -0.14 -16.93
N VAL A 291 -4.22 -0.74 -16.72
CA VAL A 291 -5.44 -0.01 -16.33
C VAL A 291 -5.22 0.84 -15.07
N ARG A 292 -4.59 0.29 -14.04
CA ARG A 292 -4.34 1.02 -12.79
C ARG A 292 -3.31 2.16 -12.98
N LEU A 293 -2.30 1.98 -13.82
CA LEU A 293 -1.33 3.03 -14.19
C LEU A 293 -1.96 4.12 -15.05
N ALA A 294 -2.89 3.78 -15.95
CA ALA A 294 -3.65 4.75 -16.73
C ALA A 294 -4.38 5.75 -15.82
N TRP A 295 -4.95 5.26 -14.71
CA TRP A 295 -5.56 6.10 -13.70
C TRP A 295 -4.56 7.01 -12.99
N GLU A 296 -3.34 6.53 -12.67
CA GLU A 296 -2.31 7.39 -12.07
C GLU A 296 -1.95 8.55 -13.01
N VAL A 297 -1.74 8.26 -14.31
CA VAL A 297 -1.46 9.29 -15.31
C VAL A 297 -2.65 10.25 -15.47
N ALA A 298 -3.87 9.72 -15.55
CA ALA A 298 -5.07 10.55 -15.69
C ALA A 298 -5.27 11.50 -14.51
N LEU A 299 -5.02 11.03 -13.28
CA LEU A 299 -5.09 11.87 -12.08
C LEU A 299 -3.96 12.90 -12.05
N LEU A 300 -2.73 12.52 -12.43
CA LEU A 300 -1.58 13.41 -12.51
C LEU A 300 -1.87 14.59 -13.46
N ASP A 301 -2.41 14.28 -14.64
CA ASP A 301 -2.66 15.26 -15.70
C ASP A 301 -3.92 16.10 -15.41
N ALA A 302 -5.02 15.47 -14.97
CA ALA A 302 -6.27 16.18 -14.69
C ALA A 302 -6.16 17.16 -13.51
N PHE A 303 -5.30 16.84 -12.54
CA PHE A 303 -5.06 17.66 -11.34
C PHE A 303 -3.74 18.42 -11.35
N GLU A 304 -3.20 18.68 -12.55
CA GLU A 304 -2.04 19.56 -12.72
C GLU A 304 -2.28 20.96 -12.09
N PRO A 305 -3.44 21.62 -12.29
CA PRO A 305 -3.71 22.93 -11.67
C PRO A 305 -3.77 22.92 -10.13
N GLU A 306 -4.11 21.78 -9.53
CA GLU A 306 -4.13 21.55 -8.08
C GLU A 306 -2.73 21.19 -7.54
N GLY A 307 -1.70 21.17 -8.41
CA GLY A 307 -0.31 20.93 -8.04
C GLY A 307 0.00 19.48 -7.69
N VAL A 308 -0.79 18.51 -8.18
CA VAL A 308 -0.56 17.09 -7.92
C VAL A 308 0.78 16.62 -8.48
N ALA A 309 1.18 17.08 -9.68
CA ALA A 309 2.46 16.72 -10.27
C ALA A 309 3.66 17.18 -9.42
N VAL A 310 3.63 18.43 -8.92
CA VAL A 310 4.69 18.98 -8.05
C VAL A 310 4.73 18.22 -6.71
N ALA A 311 3.56 17.91 -6.15
CA ALA A 311 3.46 17.18 -4.90
C ALA A 311 3.94 15.72 -5.02
N TRP A 312 3.66 15.10 -6.17
CA TRP A 312 4.13 13.76 -6.51
C TRP A 312 5.66 13.73 -6.62
N ASP A 313 6.25 14.72 -7.30
CA ASP A 313 7.71 14.83 -7.47
C ASP A 313 8.45 14.88 -6.12
N GLY A 314 7.89 15.61 -5.14
CA GLY A 314 8.43 15.69 -3.79
C GLY A 314 8.25 14.42 -2.93
N ARG A 315 7.42 13.45 -3.34
CA ARG A 315 7.09 12.24 -2.55
C ARG A 315 7.55 10.94 -3.19
N LYS A 316 7.71 10.86 -4.51
CA LYS A 316 8.09 9.64 -5.25
C LYS A 316 9.42 9.01 -4.77
N HIS A 317 10.33 9.79 -4.20
CA HIS A 317 11.61 9.30 -3.66
C HIS A 317 11.46 8.40 -2.44
N ALA A 318 10.33 8.47 -1.72
CA ALA A 318 9.98 7.52 -0.65
C ALA A 318 9.82 6.08 -1.17
N LEU A 319 9.66 5.88 -2.49
CA LEU A 319 9.58 4.55 -3.10
C LEU A 319 10.94 3.83 -3.13
N SER A 320 12.05 4.56 -3.23
CA SER A 320 13.41 4.01 -3.29
C SER A 320 13.89 3.53 -1.93
N PHE A 321 13.57 4.30 -0.91
CA PHE A 321 13.94 4.07 0.48
C PHE A 321 12.63 3.83 1.20
N ALA A 322 11.98 2.70 0.91
CA ALA A 322 10.81 2.26 1.65
C ALA A 322 11.25 1.99 3.10
N GLU A 323 11.45 3.07 3.85
CA GLU A 323 11.85 3.14 5.24
C GLU A 323 10.59 3.50 6.01
N MET A 324 10.38 2.75 7.06
CA MET A 324 9.27 2.98 7.95
C MET A 324 9.70 4.02 8.99
N GLY A 325 8.80 4.91 9.41
CA GLY A 325 9.12 5.82 10.50
C GLY A 325 9.51 5.04 11.76
N ARG A 326 10.49 5.52 12.53
CA ARG A 326 11.03 4.84 13.73
C ARG A 326 9.96 4.32 14.70
N GLU A 327 8.86 5.06 14.85
CA GLU A 327 7.73 4.65 15.69
C GLU A 327 7.02 3.42 15.12
N ALA A 328 6.74 3.41 13.83
CA ALA A 328 6.10 2.29 13.15
C ALA A 328 7.05 1.07 13.08
N GLU A 329 8.36 1.27 12.92
CA GLU A 329 9.35 0.19 13.04
C GLU A 329 9.33 -0.45 14.43
N ALA A 330 9.36 0.36 15.49
CA ALA A 330 9.32 -0.15 16.86
C ALA A 330 8.02 -0.94 17.14
N VAL A 331 6.90 -0.49 16.60
CA VAL A 331 5.60 -1.18 16.72
C VAL A 331 5.62 -2.50 15.99
N LEU A 332 6.07 -2.52 14.73
CA LEU A 332 6.20 -3.75 13.94
C LEU A 332 7.14 -4.73 14.64
N ALA A 333 8.30 -4.26 15.12
CA ALA A 333 9.28 -5.08 15.83
C ALA A 333 8.70 -5.71 17.10
N GLY A 334 7.95 -4.93 17.89
CA GLY A 334 7.25 -5.42 19.08
C GLY A 334 6.17 -6.44 18.75
N GLU A 335 5.35 -6.20 17.72
CA GLU A 335 4.30 -7.13 17.27
C GLU A 335 4.89 -8.45 16.75
N LEU A 336 5.99 -8.39 16.00
CA LEU A 336 6.72 -9.58 15.53
C LEU A 336 7.30 -10.40 16.70
N LEU A 337 7.83 -9.74 17.74
CA LEU A 337 8.29 -10.43 18.95
C LEU A 337 7.16 -11.12 19.71
N LEU A 338 5.99 -10.48 19.81
CA LEU A 338 4.80 -11.10 20.42
C LEU A 338 4.32 -12.32 19.63
N GLN A 339 4.30 -12.22 18.30
CA GLN A 339 3.99 -13.35 17.42
C GLN A 339 4.97 -14.50 17.62
N ARG A 340 6.28 -14.20 17.66
CA ARG A 340 7.32 -15.20 17.91
C ARG A 340 7.16 -15.85 19.30
N ALA A 341 6.84 -15.08 20.33
CA ALA A 341 6.58 -15.63 21.67
C ALA A 341 5.34 -16.55 21.68
N PHE A 342 4.29 -16.19 20.94
CA PHE A 342 3.13 -17.06 20.76
C PHE A 342 3.51 -18.38 20.08
N GLU A 343 4.32 -18.35 19.03
CA GLU A 343 4.83 -19.55 18.36
C GLU A 343 5.71 -20.41 19.29
N LYS A 344 6.58 -19.80 20.09
CA LYS A 344 7.36 -20.51 21.11
C LYS A 344 6.47 -21.19 22.14
N SER A 345 5.41 -20.52 22.59
CA SER A 345 4.43 -21.11 23.50
C SER A 345 3.71 -22.32 22.87
N TYR A 346 3.40 -22.24 21.56
CA TYR A 346 2.80 -23.34 20.82
C TYR A 346 3.77 -24.53 20.71
N GLN A 347 5.02 -24.28 20.30
CA GLN A 347 6.08 -25.30 20.20
C GLN A 347 6.28 -26.02 21.53
N ARG A 348 6.44 -25.29 22.64
CA ARG A 348 6.60 -25.85 23.98
C ARG A 348 5.45 -26.80 24.34
N ARG A 349 4.20 -26.36 24.12
CA ARG A 349 3.00 -27.14 24.44
C ARG A 349 2.84 -28.36 23.53
N LEU A 350 3.17 -28.23 22.24
CA LEU A 350 3.12 -29.33 21.30
C LEU A 350 4.17 -30.40 21.64
N ILE A 351 5.40 -30.00 21.94
CA ILE A 351 6.49 -30.91 22.34
C ILE A 351 6.12 -31.65 23.63
N ALA A 352 5.56 -30.96 24.63
CA ALA A 352 5.13 -31.59 25.88
C ALA A 352 4.09 -32.71 25.61
N ARG A 353 3.06 -32.42 24.81
CA ARG A 353 2.03 -33.42 24.44
C ARG A 353 2.62 -34.62 23.70
N LEU A 354 3.51 -34.38 22.74
CA LEU A 354 4.16 -35.47 21.99
C LEU A 354 5.09 -36.31 22.88
N ALA A 355 5.66 -35.73 23.94
CA ALA A 355 6.48 -36.46 24.90
C ALA A 355 5.65 -37.31 25.87
N GLU A 356 4.46 -36.83 26.26
CA GLU A 356 3.50 -37.56 27.10
C GLU A 356 2.88 -38.77 26.37
N ASP A 357 2.62 -38.67 25.06
CA ASP A 357 2.05 -39.74 24.22
C ASP A 357 3.05 -40.80 23.76
N ARG A 358 4.30 -40.78 24.27
CA ARG A 358 5.29 -41.79 23.91
C ARG A 358 4.92 -43.11 24.60
N PRO A 359 4.58 -44.20 23.87
CA PRO A 359 4.31 -45.49 24.51
C PRO A 359 5.56 -45.89 25.31
N ALA A 360 5.37 -46.33 26.56
CA ALA A 360 6.45 -46.88 27.34
C ALA A 360 7.11 -47.98 26.49
N ALA A 361 8.35 -47.75 26.06
CA ALA A 361 9.11 -48.77 25.36
C ALA A 361 9.19 -49.95 26.32
N ASP A 362 8.48 -51.02 25.97
CA ASP A 362 8.47 -52.26 26.71
C ASP A 362 9.90 -52.82 26.69
N ARG A 363 10.65 -52.52 27.76
CA ARG A 363 11.99 -53.07 28.02
C ARG A 363 11.90 -54.43 28.71
N SER A 364 10.86 -55.22 28.43
CA SER A 364 10.68 -56.56 29.00
C SER A 364 10.56 -57.68 27.96
N ALA A 365 11.42 -57.70 26.93
CA ALA A 365 11.62 -58.92 26.14
C ALA A 365 12.97 -58.94 25.40
N LEU A 366 14.05 -59.24 26.11
CA LEU A 366 15.20 -59.92 25.51
C LEU A 366 15.48 -61.17 26.37
N PRO A 367 15.08 -62.37 25.92
CA PRO A 367 15.51 -63.61 26.55
C PRO A 367 17.00 -63.84 26.30
N SER A 368 17.68 -64.30 27.35
CA SER A 368 19.11 -64.59 27.47
C SER A 368 19.66 -65.62 26.48
#